data_AF-A0A6G1PYT2-F1
#
_entry.id   AF-A0A6G1PYT2-F1
#
_cell.length_a   1.000
_cell.length_b   1.000
_cell.length_c   1.000
_cell.angle_alpha   90.00
_cell.angle_beta   90.00
_cell.angle_gamma   90.00
#
_symmetry.space_group_name_H-M   'P 1'
#
loop_
_entity.id
_entity.type
_entity.pdbx_description
1 polymer ?
#
loop_
_entity_poly.entity_id
_entity_poly.type
_entity_poly.pdbx_seq_one_letter_code
_entity_poly.pdbx_strand_id
1 'polypeptide(L)'
;MKLSLLLPLTLSALSSVSLQGVQSDTRQGNASLRNSLPLLTVAKLRERRQVQSSTFVSDGGSTLEWVTWNNSLPNDAVSIYNAYVDRIDYVCKHTCAAGFYTPSKGPYCHYVTEGKAYSGSPFEILVNKDNFEMLEWKEDSYGSVPPNSIRTCPGENVFVGKNKYGLGKVSAPDKAFYLPWDGSEYWYNYYQVLTNDEDISSQKIYDVKYNTDDSSIFHFPPEVMRETAISNHECRSVLKRDELSKTYQVEQRWDFTSSIALRVETSISAEIPLISSVGIQFSTEVMLQFTRGSTVQDTVTDSMSVEFTAPPNHSCVVKMVRYKYKVNIPFTARLSRTYADGEVRSTSIAGTYDSVQVGEVQAVVDRCQALDNSKACT
;
A
#
# COMPACT_ATOMS: atom_id res chain seq x y z
N MET A 1 5.79 49.08 19.97
CA MET A 1 4.47 49.16 19.30
C MET A 1 4.03 47.72 19.06
N LYS A 2 3.35 47.04 20.00
CA LYS A 2 1.88 47.05 20.21
C LYS A 2 1.09 46.89 18.91
N LEU A 3 0.56 45.69 18.64
CA LEU A 3 -0.87 45.42 18.84
C LEU A 3 -1.15 43.90 18.82
N SER A 4 -1.55 43.38 19.98
CA SER A 4 -2.34 42.16 20.12
C SER A 4 -3.81 42.47 19.78
N LEU A 5 -4.52 41.53 19.17
CA LEU A 5 -5.99 41.52 19.20
C LEU A 5 -6.47 40.17 19.74
N LEU A 6 -6.88 40.21 21.01
CA LEU A 6 -7.82 39.30 21.65
C LEU A 6 -9.23 39.86 21.45
N LEU A 7 -10.20 39.02 21.14
CA LEU A 7 -11.61 39.29 21.47
C LEU A 7 -12.33 37.98 21.86
N PRO A 8 -13.33 38.03 22.77
CA PRO A 8 -13.71 36.92 23.63
C PRO A 8 -15.08 36.28 23.31
N LEU A 9 -15.37 35.22 24.07
CA LEU A 9 -16.58 34.38 24.17
C LEU A 9 -17.93 35.12 24.10
N THR A 10 -18.96 34.42 23.61
CA THR A 10 -20.21 34.21 24.39
C THR A 10 -20.91 32.87 24.08
N LEU A 11 -21.28 32.19 25.16
CA LEU A 11 -22.11 31.00 25.29
C LEU A 11 -23.60 31.39 25.21
N SER A 12 -24.46 30.58 24.58
CA SER A 12 -25.89 30.59 24.88
C SER A 12 -26.51 29.22 24.57
N ALA A 13 -27.02 28.60 25.63
CA ALA A 13 -27.86 27.40 25.64
C ALA A 13 -29.35 27.78 25.77
N LEU A 14 -30.21 26.75 25.70
CA LEU A 14 -31.68 26.70 25.85
C LEU A 14 -32.43 26.85 24.50
N SER A 15 -33.41 26.03 24.13
CA SER A 15 -34.40 25.30 24.95
C SER A 15 -35.08 24.17 24.17
N SER A 16 -35.58 23.22 24.94
CA SER A 16 -36.46 22.09 24.63
C SER A 16 -37.86 22.48 24.17
N VAL A 17 -38.43 21.73 23.22
CA VAL A 17 -39.88 21.49 23.13
C VAL A 17 -40.13 20.02 22.78
N SER A 18 -41.01 19.39 23.56
CA SER A 18 -41.58 18.04 23.42
C SER A 18 -43.11 18.19 23.33
N LEU A 19 -43.80 17.06 23.03
CA LEU A 19 -45.25 16.77 23.06
C LEU A 19 -45.97 17.05 21.73
N GLN A 20 -46.83 16.18 21.15
CA GLN A 20 -47.57 14.95 21.52
C GLN A 20 -47.70 14.11 20.23
N GLY A 21 -47.87 12.78 20.20
CA GLY A 21 -48.68 11.90 21.04
C GLY A 21 -50.03 11.63 20.39
N VAL A 22 -50.20 10.49 19.70
CA VAL A 22 -51.50 9.82 19.53
C VAL A 22 -51.28 8.31 19.56
N GLN A 23 -51.87 7.69 20.57
CA GLN A 23 -52.01 6.25 20.78
C GLN A 23 -53.49 5.99 21.06
N SER A 24 -53.98 4.82 20.61
CA SER A 24 -55.21 4.08 21.00
C SER A 24 -55.87 3.51 19.72
N ASP A 25 -56.46 2.32 19.68
CA ASP A 25 -56.79 1.38 20.74
C ASP A 25 -56.97 -0.05 20.19
N THR A 26 -57.04 -0.95 21.16
CA THR A 26 -57.06 -2.41 21.17
C THR A 26 -58.44 -3.00 20.82
N ARG A 27 -58.51 -4.22 20.26
CA ARG A 27 -59.27 -5.37 20.84
C ARG A 27 -59.20 -6.69 20.02
N GLN A 28 -59.29 -7.77 20.80
CA GLN A 28 -59.09 -9.21 20.54
C GLN A 28 -60.14 -9.89 19.64
N GLY A 29 -59.76 -11.04 19.05
CA GLY A 29 -60.70 -12.09 18.63
C GLY A 29 -60.14 -13.25 17.79
N ASN A 30 -59.68 -14.31 18.47
CA ASN A 30 -59.66 -15.75 18.11
C ASN A 30 -59.21 -16.31 16.72
N ALA A 31 -58.12 -17.09 16.80
CA ALA A 31 -57.89 -18.45 16.30
C ALA A 31 -58.29 -18.87 14.87
N SER A 32 -57.27 -19.22 14.07
CA SER A 32 -57.29 -20.35 13.12
C SER A 32 -55.88 -20.61 12.57
N LEU A 33 -55.34 -21.82 12.79
CA LEU A 33 -54.13 -22.34 12.15
C LEU A 33 -54.21 -22.21 10.62
N ARG A 34 -53.15 -21.69 9.98
CA ARG A 34 -52.81 -22.04 8.59
C ARG A 34 -51.34 -21.71 8.27
N ASN A 35 -50.67 -22.77 7.83
CA ASN A 35 -49.35 -22.94 7.23
C ASN A 35 -48.58 -21.69 6.78
N SER A 36 -47.38 -21.59 7.34
CA SER A 36 -46.24 -20.76 6.95
C SER A 36 -45.66 -21.13 5.58
N LEU A 37 -45.57 -20.16 4.68
CA LEU A 37 -44.59 -20.08 3.59
C LEU A 37 -44.12 -18.62 3.51
N PRO A 38 -42.84 -18.30 3.74
CA PRO A 38 -42.37 -16.92 3.62
C PRO A 38 -42.21 -16.53 2.15
N LEU A 39 -42.78 -15.38 1.78
CA LEU A 39 -42.50 -14.65 0.55
C LEU A 39 -40.99 -14.38 0.44
N LEU A 40 -40.36 -14.84 -0.63
CA LEU A 40 -39.00 -14.45 -1.01
C LEU A 40 -39.02 -13.04 -1.57
N THR A 41 -38.55 -12.08 -0.78
CA THR A 41 -38.29 -10.71 -1.19
C THR A 41 -37.09 -10.68 -2.14
N VAL A 42 -37.30 -10.31 -3.39
CA VAL A 42 -36.24 -10.14 -4.40
C VAL A 42 -35.46 -8.86 -4.07
N ALA A 43 -34.39 -8.98 -3.29
CA ALA A 43 -33.40 -7.93 -3.14
C ALA A 43 -32.55 -7.85 -4.42
N LYS A 44 -32.65 -6.75 -5.17
CA LYS A 44 -31.72 -6.41 -6.24
C LYS A 44 -30.34 -6.13 -5.62
N LEU A 45 -29.53 -7.18 -5.48
CA LEU A 45 -28.10 -7.09 -5.25
C LEU A 45 -27.45 -6.53 -6.52
N ARG A 46 -27.11 -5.24 -6.47
CA ARG A 46 -26.26 -4.60 -7.48
C ARG A 46 -24.82 -5.03 -7.21
N GLU A 47 -24.47 -6.18 -7.74
CA GLU A 47 -23.12 -6.73 -7.67
C GLU A 47 -22.18 -5.82 -8.48
N ARG A 48 -21.35 -5.02 -7.78
CA ARG A 48 -20.18 -4.39 -8.41
C ARG A 48 -19.22 -5.52 -8.74
N ARG A 49 -19.28 -6.01 -9.97
CA ARG A 49 -18.30 -6.95 -10.51
C ARG A 49 -16.94 -6.26 -10.50
N GLN A 50 -16.09 -6.62 -9.53
CA GLN A 50 -14.67 -6.26 -9.57
C GLN A 50 -14.11 -6.80 -10.89
N VAL A 51 -13.52 -5.89 -11.67
CA VAL A 51 -12.72 -6.28 -12.84
C VAL A 51 -11.58 -7.12 -12.28
N GLN A 52 -11.58 -8.42 -12.57
CA GLN A 52 -10.43 -9.28 -12.31
C GLN A 52 -9.30 -8.81 -13.23
N SER A 53 -8.44 -7.94 -12.71
CA SER A 53 -7.13 -7.69 -13.32
C SER A 53 -6.34 -8.99 -13.23
N SER A 54 -5.94 -9.55 -14.36
CA SER A 54 -4.87 -10.53 -14.41
C SER A 54 -3.58 -9.84 -14.01
N THR A 55 -3.29 -9.82 -12.71
CA THR A 55 -2.04 -9.31 -12.15
C THR A 55 -0.91 -10.24 -12.56
N PHE A 56 -0.35 -10.02 -13.75
CA PHE A 56 1.03 -10.41 -13.99
C PHE A 56 1.91 -9.28 -13.47
N VAL A 57 2.45 -9.49 -12.27
CA VAL A 57 3.50 -8.64 -11.72
C VAL A 57 4.74 -8.88 -12.57
N SER A 58 5.09 -7.92 -13.43
CA SER A 58 6.43 -7.89 -14.00
C SER A 58 7.44 -7.82 -12.86
N ASP A 59 8.40 -8.75 -12.87
CA ASP A 59 9.44 -8.98 -11.86
C ASP A 59 10.36 -7.76 -11.57
N GLY A 60 10.09 -6.61 -12.21
CA GLY A 60 10.85 -5.35 -12.11
C GLY A 60 10.12 -4.17 -11.47
N GLY A 61 8.91 -4.36 -10.90
CA GLY A 61 8.17 -3.24 -10.29
C GLY A 61 7.53 -2.29 -11.29
N SER A 62 7.24 -2.77 -12.51
CA SER A 62 6.49 -2.04 -13.55
C SER A 62 4.99 -1.95 -13.21
N THR A 63 4.35 -0.83 -13.54
CA THR A 63 2.89 -0.63 -13.42
C THR A 63 2.11 -0.97 -14.68
N LEU A 64 2.76 -1.52 -15.71
CA LEU A 64 2.08 -1.96 -16.92
C LEU A 64 1.16 -3.13 -16.61
N GLU A 65 -0.07 -3.05 -17.09
CA GLU A 65 -1.07 -4.10 -16.88
C GLU A 65 -1.76 -4.47 -18.19
N TRP A 66 -2.09 -5.76 -18.30
CA TRP A 66 -2.98 -6.27 -19.34
C TRP A 66 -4.40 -6.26 -18.78
N VAL A 67 -5.23 -5.34 -19.28
CA VAL A 67 -6.60 -5.15 -18.81
C VAL A 67 -7.56 -5.85 -19.76
N THR A 68 -8.37 -6.77 -19.22
CA THR A 68 -9.40 -7.46 -20.01
C THR A 68 -10.43 -6.47 -20.54
N TRP A 69 -10.73 -6.57 -21.84
CA TRP A 69 -11.72 -5.73 -22.51
C TRP A 69 -13.10 -5.84 -21.84
N ASN A 70 -13.68 -4.69 -21.51
CA ASN A 70 -15.00 -4.59 -20.89
C ASN A 70 -15.90 -3.56 -21.61
N ASN A 71 -16.09 -3.76 -22.92
CA ASN A 71 -16.94 -2.94 -23.80
C ASN A 71 -16.55 -1.46 -23.93
N SER A 72 -15.38 -1.08 -23.42
CA SER A 72 -14.83 0.26 -23.52
C SER A 72 -13.31 0.17 -23.52
N LEU A 73 -12.69 1.10 -24.24
CA LEU A 73 -11.24 1.27 -24.24
C LEU A 73 -10.80 1.78 -22.86
N PRO A 74 -9.88 1.10 -22.16
CA PRO A 74 -9.33 1.60 -20.91
C PRO A 74 -8.62 2.94 -21.10
N ASN A 75 -8.62 3.77 -20.06
CA ASN A 75 -7.77 4.96 -20.02
C ASN A 75 -6.29 4.54 -20.06
N ASP A 76 -5.44 5.42 -20.59
CA ASP A 76 -3.99 5.21 -20.71
C ASP A 76 -3.58 3.94 -21.46
N ALA A 77 -4.45 3.50 -22.39
CA ALA A 77 -4.15 2.39 -23.28
C ALA A 77 -2.96 2.74 -24.19
N VAL A 78 -1.97 1.85 -24.22
CA VAL A 78 -0.77 2.02 -25.04
C VAL A 78 -1.15 1.92 -26.51
N SER A 79 -0.74 2.92 -27.30
CA SER A 79 -1.11 3.01 -28.70
C SER A 79 0.04 3.53 -29.56
N ILE A 80 -0.10 3.34 -30.86
CA ILE A 80 0.69 4.01 -31.88
C ILE A 80 -0.23 4.71 -32.86
N TYR A 81 0.27 5.79 -33.44
CA TYR A 81 -0.29 6.30 -34.68
C TYR A 81 0.31 5.52 -35.86
N ASN A 82 -0.53 4.75 -36.55
CA ASN A 82 -0.14 3.96 -37.71
C ASN A 82 -0.30 4.80 -38.98
N ALA A 83 0.79 5.44 -39.39
CA ALA A 83 0.82 6.32 -40.57
C ALA A 83 0.54 5.60 -41.89
N TYR A 84 0.71 4.28 -41.98
CA TYR A 84 0.46 3.52 -43.21
C TYR A 84 -1.03 3.45 -43.56
N VAL A 85 -1.90 3.50 -42.56
CA VAL A 85 -3.36 3.42 -42.70
C VAL A 85 -4.09 4.60 -42.06
N ASP A 86 -3.35 5.62 -41.63
CA ASP A 86 -3.88 6.84 -41.00
C ASP A 86 -4.88 6.56 -39.86
N ARG A 87 -4.47 5.77 -38.87
CA ARG A 87 -5.31 5.51 -37.68
C ARG A 87 -4.51 5.23 -36.41
N ILE A 88 -5.20 5.27 -35.28
CA ILE A 88 -4.66 4.83 -33.99
C ILE A 88 -4.89 3.32 -33.83
N ASP A 89 -3.81 2.62 -33.57
CA ASP A 89 -3.79 1.20 -33.24
C ASP A 89 -3.35 1.05 -31.77
N TYR A 90 -4.18 0.40 -30.96
CA TYR A 90 -3.92 0.12 -29.54
C TYR A 90 -3.30 -1.26 -29.39
N VAL A 91 -2.31 -1.38 -28.51
CA VAL A 91 -1.67 -2.66 -28.19
C VAL A 91 -2.67 -3.56 -27.48
N CYS A 92 -2.97 -4.70 -28.09
CA CYS A 92 -3.82 -5.73 -27.51
C CYS A 92 -3.13 -7.09 -27.57
N LYS A 93 -3.66 -8.04 -26.79
CA LYS A 93 -3.37 -9.46 -26.98
C LYS A 93 -4.66 -10.28 -26.90
N HIS A 94 -4.71 -11.33 -27.71
CA HIS A 94 -5.64 -12.43 -27.52
C HIS A 94 -4.82 -13.63 -27.10
N THR A 95 -5.13 -14.19 -25.93
CA THR A 95 -4.27 -15.18 -25.25
C THR A 95 -2.82 -14.66 -25.13
N CYS A 96 -1.87 -15.23 -25.86
CA CYS A 96 -0.47 -14.84 -25.87
C CYS A 96 -0.05 -14.09 -27.15
N ALA A 97 -0.96 -13.96 -28.13
CA ALA A 97 -0.64 -13.32 -29.39
C ALA A 97 -0.90 -11.81 -29.30
N ALA A 98 0.17 -11.03 -29.34
CA ALA A 98 0.07 -9.57 -29.51
C ALA A 98 -0.51 -9.22 -30.88
N GLY A 99 -1.19 -8.08 -30.92
CA GLY A 99 -1.88 -7.58 -32.08
C GLY A 99 -2.27 -6.12 -31.92
N PHE A 100 -3.29 -5.69 -32.67
CA PHE A 100 -3.87 -4.35 -32.53
C PHE A 100 -5.38 -4.37 -32.35
N TYR A 101 -5.86 -3.43 -31.55
CA TYR A 101 -7.26 -3.03 -31.49
C TYR A 101 -7.42 -1.65 -32.13
N THR A 102 -8.50 -1.43 -32.86
CA THR A 102 -8.90 -0.10 -33.32
C THR A 102 -10.42 0.01 -33.35
N PRO A 103 -11.02 1.13 -32.90
CA PRO A 103 -12.47 1.28 -32.89
C PRO A 103 -13.15 1.04 -34.26
N SER A 104 -12.45 1.38 -35.34
CA SER A 104 -12.95 1.25 -36.72
C SER A 104 -13.17 -0.20 -37.19
N LYS A 105 -12.59 -1.19 -36.49
CA LYS A 105 -12.70 -2.61 -36.84
C LYS A 105 -13.48 -3.45 -35.83
N GLY A 106 -14.23 -2.79 -34.95
CA GLY A 106 -15.07 -3.44 -33.95
C GLY A 106 -14.30 -3.88 -32.70
N PRO A 107 -15.00 -4.46 -31.71
CA PRO A 107 -14.46 -4.80 -30.40
C PRO A 107 -13.67 -6.12 -30.43
N TYR A 108 -12.62 -6.19 -31.24
CA TYR A 108 -11.78 -7.37 -31.39
C TYR A 108 -10.30 -6.99 -31.37
N CYS A 109 -9.47 -7.86 -30.78
CA CYS A 109 -8.04 -7.81 -31.01
C CYS A 109 -7.72 -8.52 -32.32
N HIS A 110 -7.04 -7.83 -33.24
CA HIS A 110 -6.54 -8.43 -34.47
C HIS A 110 -5.12 -8.95 -34.24
N TYR A 111 -4.94 -10.25 -34.32
CA TYR A 111 -3.69 -10.94 -33.98
C TYR A 111 -3.38 -12.04 -34.99
N VAL A 112 -2.20 -12.62 -34.89
CA VAL A 112 -1.74 -13.70 -35.77
C VAL A 112 -1.39 -14.96 -34.98
N THR A 113 -1.84 -16.11 -35.48
CA THR A 113 -1.44 -17.42 -34.98
C THR A 113 -1.46 -18.42 -36.13
N GLU A 114 -0.56 -19.41 -36.08
CA GLU A 114 -0.54 -20.51 -37.06
C GLU A 114 -0.58 -20.07 -38.54
N GLY A 115 0.10 -18.97 -38.89
CA GLY A 115 0.19 -18.49 -40.27
C GLY A 115 -1.03 -17.71 -40.78
N LYS A 116 -1.97 -17.34 -39.91
CA LYS A 116 -3.21 -16.64 -40.30
C LYS A 116 -3.52 -15.48 -39.36
N ALA A 117 -4.19 -14.45 -39.89
CA ALA A 117 -4.71 -13.36 -39.08
C ALA A 117 -6.15 -13.64 -38.63
N TYR A 118 -6.41 -13.38 -37.36
CA TYR A 118 -7.69 -13.59 -36.70
C TYR A 118 -8.16 -12.33 -35.99
N SER A 119 -9.44 -12.30 -35.65
CA SER A 119 -10.04 -11.28 -34.79
C SER A 119 -10.63 -11.99 -33.57
N GLY A 120 -10.12 -11.69 -32.38
CA GLY A 120 -10.40 -12.44 -31.15
C GLY A 120 -11.12 -11.62 -30.09
N SER A 121 -12.01 -12.29 -29.37
CA SER A 121 -12.63 -11.83 -28.12
C SER A 121 -12.89 -13.04 -27.22
N PRO A 122 -12.74 -12.95 -25.88
CA PRO A 122 -12.25 -11.80 -25.13
C PRO A 122 -10.77 -11.51 -25.45
N PHE A 123 -10.31 -10.31 -25.15
CA PHE A 123 -8.92 -9.89 -25.36
C PHE A 123 -8.52 -8.90 -24.26
N GLU A 124 -7.23 -8.63 -24.16
CA GLU A 124 -6.65 -7.69 -23.20
C GLU A 124 -6.00 -6.52 -23.93
N ILE A 125 -6.06 -5.33 -23.33
CA ILE A 125 -5.39 -4.11 -23.77
C ILE A 125 -4.21 -3.85 -22.83
N LEU A 126 -3.06 -3.46 -23.39
CA LEU A 126 -1.94 -3.01 -22.57
C LEU A 126 -2.22 -1.58 -22.07
N VAL A 127 -2.14 -1.37 -20.76
CA VAL A 127 -2.39 -0.09 -20.11
C VAL A 127 -1.14 0.36 -19.36
N ASN A 128 -0.78 1.63 -19.55
CA ASN A 128 0.25 2.31 -18.79
C ASN A 128 -0.39 3.39 -17.93
N LYS A 129 -0.94 3.00 -16.79
CA LYS A 129 -1.67 3.90 -15.89
C LYS A 129 -0.90 5.19 -15.62
N ASP A 130 -1.58 6.33 -15.74
CA ASP A 130 -1.02 7.68 -15.59
C ASP A 130 0.17 7.99 -16.55
N ASN A 131 0.37 7.17 -17.59
CA ASN A 131 1.57 7.14 -18.43
C ASN A 131 2.88 7.06 -17.62
N PHE A 132 2.84 6.38 -16.47
CA PHE A 132 3.93 6.39 -15.50
C PHE A 132 5.22 5.73 -16.00
N GLU A 133 5.11 4.60 -16.69
CA GLU A 133 6.25 3.87 -17.23
C GLU A 133 6.74 4.52 -18.52
N MET A 134 8.06 4.65 -18.68
CA MET A 134 8.67 5.26 -19.85
C MET A 134 8.83 4.21 -20.94
N LEU A 135 7.84 4.16 -21.84
CA LEU A 135 7.82 3.20 -22.93
C LEU A 135 8.61 3.68 -24.15
N GLU A 136 9.42 2.78 -24.71
CA GLU A 136 10.24 3.05 -25.88
C GLU A 136 10.08 1.97 -26.95
N TRP A 137 10.28 2.35 -28.21
CA TRP A 137 10.32 1.41 -29.33
C TRP A 137 11.76 1.26 -29.82
N LYS A 138 12.38 0.12 -29.52
CA LYS A 138 13.78 -0.16 -29.86
C LYS A 138 13.87 -1.05 -31.09
N GLU A 139 14.69 -0.64 -32.06
CA GLU A 139 14.94 -1.40 -33.28
C GLU A 139 15.69 -2.68 -32.97
N ASP A 140 15.24 -3.78 -33.57
CA ASP A 140 15.94 -5.06 -33.51
C ASP A 140 15.57 -5.96 -34.71
N SER A 141 16.17 -7.14 -34.79
CA SER A 141 15.99 -8.04 -35.92
C SER A 141 16.33 -9.51 -35.63
N TYR A 142 15.88 -10.40 -36.51
CA TYR A 142 16.26 -11.82 -36.54
C TYR A 142 16.08 -12.58 -35.19
N GLY A 143 15.04 -12.23 -34.44
CA GLY A 143 14.71 -12.84 -33.16
C GLY A 143 15.43 -12.26 -31.96
N SER A 144 16.35 -11.32 -32.15
CA SER A 144 16.90 -10.54 -31.06
C SER A 144 15.83 -9.61 -30.49
N VAL A 145 15.90 -9.42 -29.18
CA VAL A 145 14.95 -8.66 -28.39
C VAL A 145 15.73 -7.87 -27.32
N PRO A 146 15.54 -6.54 -27.23
CA PRO A 146 16.22 -5.72 -26.24
C PRO A 146 15.86 -6.11 -24.80
N PRO A 147 16.68 -5.75 -23.80
CA PRO A 147 16.31 -5.91 -22.39
C PRO A 147 15.01 -5.14 -22.07
N ASN A 148 14.30 -5.60 -21.04
CA ASN A 148 13.06 -4.98 -20.53
C ASN A 148 11.92 -4.89 -21.57
N SER A 149 11.95 -5.80 -22.55
CA SER A 149 10.90 -5.92 -23.57
C SER A 149 9.59 -6.44 -22.99
N ILE A 150 8.47 -5.86 -23.44
CA ILE A 150 7.13 -6.18 -22.97
C ILE A 150 6.68 -7.52 -23.54
N ARG A 151 6.63 -8.53 -22.67
CA ARG A 151 6.15 -9.88 -22.98
C ARG A 151 4.62 -9.96 -22.94
N THR A 152 4.06 -10.82 -23.78
CA THR A 152 2.61 -11.07 -23.80
C THR A 152 2.19 -12.14 -22.79
N CYS A 153 3.02 -13.16 -22.60
CA CYS A 153 2.78 -14.28 -21.70
C CYS A 153 4.02 -14.72 -20.91
N PRO A 154 3.84 -15.26 -19.69
CA PRO A 154 4.93 -15.81 -18.89
C PRO A 154 5.49 -17.07 -19.54
N GLY A 155 6.82 -17.23 -19.53
CA GLY A 155 7.49 -18.42 -20.08
C GLY A 155 7.56 -18.48 -21.62
N GLU A 156 6.86 -17.58 -22.32
CA GLU A 156 6.94 -17.44 -23.77
C GLU A 156 7.90 -16.31 -24.17
N ASN A 157 8.66 -16.55 -25.24
CA ASN A 157 9.53 -15.55 -25.85
C ASN A 157 8.78 -14.80 -26.97
N VAL A 158 7.58 -14.32 -26.64
CA VAL A 158 6.70 -13.54 -27.50
C VAL A 158 6.53 -12.14 -26.91
N PHE A 159 6.76 -11.12 -27.74
CA PHE A 159 6.83 -9.73 -27.33
C PHE A 159 5.94 -8.83 -28.19
N VAL A 160 5.58 -7.67 -27.66
CA VAL A 160 4.88 -6.64 -28.41
C VAL A 160 5.85 -5.98 -29.38
N GLY A 161 5.50 -5.99 -30.67
CA GLY A 161 6.32 -5.38 -31.71
C GLY A 161 5.55 -4.47 -32.65
N LYS A 162 6.30 -3.68 -33.41
CA LYS A 162 5.79 -2.92 -34.54
C LYS A 162 6.78 -2.88 -35.69
N ASN A 163 6.26 -2.55 -36.86
CA ASN A 163 7.07 -2.03 -37.96
C ASN A 163 6.32 -0.86 -38.62
N LYS A 164 6.78 -0.43 -39.81
CA LYS A 164 6.14 0.68 -40.53
C LYS A 164 4.68 0.43 -40.93
N TYR A 165 4.20 -0.81 -40.90
CA TYR A 165 2.84 -1.18 -41.32
C TYR A 165 1.85 -1.34 -40.15
N GLY A 166 2.34 -1.51 -38.91
CA GLY A 166 1.48 -1.61 -37.73
C GLY A 166 2.06 -2.45 -36.59
N LEU A 167 1.18 -2.80 -35.64
CA LEU A 167 1.49 -3.62 -34.46
C LEU A 167 1.28 -5.11 -34.73
N GLY A 168 2.05 -5.92 -34.01
CA GLY A 168 1.95 -7.36 -34.05
C GLY A 168 2.80 -8.02 -32.97
N LYS A 169 3.18 -9.28 -33.19
CA LYS A 169 3.99 -10.05 -32.25
C LYS A 169 5.41 -10.26 -32.78
N VAL A 170 6.40 -10.17 -31.91
CA VAL A 170 7.76 -10.64 -32.18
C VAL A 170 7.91 -12.01 -31.52
N SER A 171 8.28 -13.02 -32.32
CA SER A 171 8.63 -14.35 -31.83
C SER A 171 10.14 -14.51 -31.92
N ALA A 172 10.82 -14.46 -30.77
CA ALA A 172 12.26 -14.68 -30.74
C ALA A 172 12.67 -16.09 -31.26
N PRO A 173 11.93 -17.18 -30.94
CA PRO A 173 12.22 -18.51 -31.47
C PRO A 173 12.11 -18.59 -33.00
N ASP A 174 11.08 -17.96 -33.58
CA ASP A 174 10.85 -17.97 -35.03
C ASP A 174 11.71 -16.94 -35.77
N LYS A 175 12.40 -16.09 -35.02
CA LYS A 175 13.29 -15.02 -35.51
C LYS A 175 12.58 -13.97 -36.36
N ALA A 176 11.30 -13.73 -36.11
CA ALA A 176 10.46 -12.87 -36.94
C ALA A 176 9.43 -12.05 -36.15
N PHE A 177 9.09 -10.91 -36.72
CA PHE A 177 7.89 -10.13 -36.39
C PHE A 177 6.75 -10.54 -37.30
N TYR A 178 5.56 -10.76 -36.73
CA TYR A 178 4.35 -11.15 -37.44
C TYR A 178 3.26 -10.09 -37.29
N LEU A 179 2.70 -9.68 -38.42
CA LEU A 179 1.70 -8.62 -38.57
C LEU A 179 0.38 -9.21 -39.11
N PRO A 180 -0.75 -8.97 -38.44
CA PRO A 180 -2.07 -9.28 -38.99
C PRO A 180 -2.48 -8.23 -40.02
N TRP A 181 -2.74 -8.64 -41.26
CA TRP A 181 -3.23 -7.75 -42.30
C TRP A 181 -4.26 -8.43 -43.21
N ASP A 182 -5.46 -7.87 -43.25
CA ASP A 182 -6.56 -8.28 -44.14
C ASP A 182 -6.79 -9.82 -44.18
N GLY A 183 -6.86 -10.45 -42.99
CA GLY A 183 -7.06 -11.89 -42.86
C GLY A 183 -5.81 -12.76 -43.10
N SER A 184 -4.69 -12.16 -43.48
CA SER A 184 -3.42 -12.85 -43.74
C SER A 184 -2.32 -12.46 -42.74
N GLU A 185 -1.42 -13.40 -42.47
CA GLU A 185 -0.20 -13.15 -41.69
C GLU A 185 0.93 -12.70 -42.61
N TYR A 186 1.62 -11.62 -42.21
CA TYR A 186 2.84 -11.16 -42.86
C TYR A 186 3.98 -11.22 -41.86
N TRP A 187 5.17 -11.59 -42.31
CA TRP A 187 6.34 -11.69 -41.44
C TRP A 187 7.51 -10.85 -41.95
N TYR A 188 8.32 -10.34 -41.00
CA TYR A 188 9.46 -9.48 -41.26
C TYR A 188 10.60 -9.80 -40.30
N ASN A 189 11.83 -9.72 -40.80
CA ASN A 189 13.03 -9.93 -39.97
C ASN A 189 13.50 -8.66 -39.24
N TYR A 190 12.99 -7.48 -39.63
CA TYR A 190 13.35 -6.19 -39.04
C TYR A 190 12.11 -5.54 -38.44
N TYR A 191 12.22 -5.09 -37.20
CA TYR A 191 11.09 -4.62 -36.41
C TYR A 191 11.57 -3.72 -35.27
N GLN A 192 10.60 -3.17 -34.54
CA GLN A 192 10.83 -2.52 -33.25
C GLN A 192 10.10 -3.30 -32.17
N VAL A 193 10.72 -3.46 -31.01
CA VAL A 193 10.12 -4.08 -29.83
C VAL A 193 9.76 -2.99 -28.82
N LEU A 194 8.60 -3.12 -28.19
CA LEU A 194 8.20 -2.25 -27.09
C LEU A 194 8.99 -2.63 -25.84
N THR A 195 9.67 -1.66 -25.24
CA THR A 195 10.46 -1.83 -24.01
C THR A 195 10.03 -0.84 -22.94
N ASN A 196 10.20 -1.22 -21.68
CA ASN A 196 10.19 -0.27 -20.58
C ASN A 196 11.60 0.28 -20.38
N ASP A 197 11.75 1.59 -20.33
CA ASP A 197 12.99 2.22 -19.89
C ASP A 197 13.10 2.13 -18.37
N GLU A 198 14.20 1.53 -17.92
CA GLU A 198 14.52 1.35 -16.51
C GLU A 198 15.75 2.18 -16.11
N ASP A 199 16.18 3.14 -16.94
CA ASP A 199 17.25 4.11 -16.61
C ASP A 199 16.74 5.20 -15.63
N ILE A 200 16.44 4.73 -14.42
CA ILE A 200 15.83 5.52 -13.36
C ILE A 200 16.94 6.09 -12.48
N SER A 201 17.01 7.42 -12.38
CA SER A 201 17.99 8.09 -11.54
C SER A 201 17.60 8.09 -10.06
N SER A 202 16.32 8.31 -9.75
CA SER A 202 15.84 8.37 -8.36
C SER A 202 14.31 8.23 -8.26
N GLN A 203 13.85 7.87 -7.07
CA GLN A 203 12.42 7.80 -6.75
C GLN A 203 12.09 8.56 -5.47
N LYS A 204 10.88 9.15 -5.42
CA LYS A 204 10.35 9.83 -4.24
C LYS A 204 8.91 9.44 -3.99
N ILE A 205 8.63 9.05 -2.76
CA ILE A 205 7.28 8.80 -2.25
C ILE A 205 6.87 10.01 -1.39
N TYR A 206 5.67 10.52 -1.60
CA TYR A 206 5.15 11.71 -0.91
C TYR A 206 3.63 11.69 -0.88
N ASP A 207 3.02 12.67 -0.19
CA ASP A 207 1.56 12.75 0.00
C ASP A 207 1.00 11.44 0.59
N VAL A 208 1.71 10.90 1.60
CA VAL A 208 1.33 9.66 2.29
C VAL A 208 0.12 9.91 3.17
N LYS A 209 -0.95 9.15 2.95
CA LYS A 209 -2.22 9.23 3.67
C LYS A 209 -2.55 7.89 4.29
N TYR A 210 -2.51 7.84 5.61
CA TYR A 210 -2.80 6.67 6.40
C TYR A 210 -4.31 6.51 6.62
N ASN A 211 -4.85 5.31 6.37
CA ASN A 211 -6.22 4.95 6.71
C ASN A 211 -6.26 4.26 8.08
N THR A 212 -6.48 5.05 9.13
CA THR A 212 -6.51 4.56 10.52
C THR A 212 -7.85 3.98 10.93
N ASP A 213 -8.94 4.28 10.23
CA ASP A 213 -10.31 3.89 10.63
C ASP A 213 -10.49 2.37 10.66
N ASP A 214 -9.80 1.66 9.76
CA ASP A 214 -9.83 0.21 9.64
C ASP A 214 -8.68 -0.49 10.41
N SER A 215 -7.83 0.26 11.11
CA SER A 215 -6.60 -0.28 11.71
C SER A 215 -6.80 -0.73 13.15
N SER A 216 -6.65 -2.03 13.42
CA SER A 216 -6.68 -2.57 14.78
C SER A 216 -5.29 -2.51 15.45
N ILE A 217 -5.22 -1.96 16.65
CA ILE A 217 -4.00 -1.97 17.46
C ILE A 217 -3.93 -3.29 18.24
N PHE A 218 -2.85 -4.05 18.05
CA PHE A 218 -2.55 -5.24 18.83
C PHE A 218 -1.69 -4.90 20.05
N HIS A 219 -2.12 -5.32 21.23
CA HIS A 219 -1.47 -5.03 22.50
C HIS A 219 -0.63 -6.23 22.94
N PHE A 220 0.68 -6.03 23.12
CA PHE A 220 1.53 -7.05 23.74
C PHE A 220 1.42 -7.02 25.26
N PRO A 221 1.71 -8.14 25.95
CA PRO A 221 1.91 -8.13 27.38
C PRO A 221 3.01 -7.13 27.81
N PRO A 222 2.87 -6.49 28.98
CA PRO A 222 3.89 -5.58 29.48
C PRO A 222 5.21 -6.30 29.74
N GLU A 223 6.34 -5.63 29.46
CA GLU A 223 7.68 -6.20 29.61
C GLU A 223 8.56 -5.33 30.51
N VAL A 224 9.29 -5.96 31.43
CA VAL A 224 10.27 -5.25 32.27
C VAL A 224 11.49 -4.89 31.41
N MET A 225 11.75 -3.59 31.28
CA MET A 225 12.89 -3.03 30.58
C MET A 225 14.16 -3.06 31.43
N ARG A 226 14.04 -2.60 32.68
CA ARG A 226 15.12 -2.45 33.65
C ARG A 226 14.56 -2.55 35.06
N GLU A 227 15.38 -3.05 35.98
CA GLU A 227 15.03 -3.22 37.38
C GLU A 227 16.15 -2.67 38.26
N THR A 228 15.79 -2.01 39.36
CA THR A 228 16.68 -1.61 40.45
C THR A 228 16.08 -2.04 41.78
N ALA A 229 16.93 -2.25 42.77
CA ALA A 229 16.51 -2.60 44.11
C ALA A 229 17.36 -1.89 45.17
N ILE A 230 16.77 -1.65 46.33
CA ILE A 230 17.45 -1.16 47.53
C ILE A 230 17.11 -2.07 48.71
N SER A 231 18.13 -2.49 49.44
CA SER A 231 17.99 -3.20 50.72
C SER A 231 18.38 -2.25 51.85
N ASN A 232 17.39 -1.83 52.66
CA ASN A 232 17.62 -0.95 53.79
C ASN A 232 17.80 -1.76 55.08
N HIS A 233 19.04 -1.93 55.52
CA HIS A 233 19.37 -2.61 56.79
C HIS A 233 19.47 -1.65 57.99
N GLU A 234 19.15 -0.36 57.82
CA GLU A 234 19.15 0.65 58.87
C GLU A 234 17.82 0.67 59.63
N CYS A 235 17.82 1.30 60.81
CA CYS A 235 16.64 1.48 61.64
C CYS A 235 15.83 2.75 61.36
N ARG A 236 16.18 3.45 60.28
CA ARG A 236 15.47 4.62 59.77
C ARG A 236 15.13 4.41 58.31
N SER A 237 14.04 5.04 57.87
CA SER A 237 13.66 5.05 56.46
C SER A 237 14.71 5.76 55.62
N VAL A 238 15.00 5.23 54.43
CA VAL A 238 15.96 5.81 53.48
C VAL A 238 15.22 6.27 52.23
N LEU A 239 15.41 7.55 51.87
CA LEU A 239 14.93 8.09 50.60
C LEU A 239 15.88 7.67 49.49
N LYS A 240 15.35 7.05 48.44
CA LYS A 240 16.08 6.67 47.25
C LYS A 240 15.46 7.36 46.03
N ARG A 241 16.30 8.00 45.24
CA ARG A 241 15.97 8.47 43.90
C ARG A 241 16.68 7.57 42.89
N ASP A 242 15.90 6.98 41.99
CA ASP A 242 16.39 6.15 40.89
C ASP A 242 16.11 6.84 39.57
N GLU A 243 17.10 6.83 38.69
CA GLU A 243 16.96 7.20 37.28
C GLU A 243 17.14 5.93 36.43
N LEU A 244 16.05 5.49 35.82
CA LEU A 244 16.00 4.33 34.96
C LEU A 244 15.98 4.80 33.51
N SER A 245 16.87 4.25 32.70
CA SER A 245 16.86 4.50 31.25
C SER A 245 17.25 3.25 30.48
N LYS A 246 16.67 3.11 29.29
CA LYS A 246 17.00 2.06 28.33
C LYS A 246 16.81 2.55 26.90
N THR A 247 17.80 2.25 26.07
CA THR A 247 17.79 2.48 24.62
C THR A 247 17.43 1.19 23.89
N TYR A 248 16.59 1.28 22.87
CA TYR A 248 16.20 0.15 22.02
C TYR A 248 15.94 0.61 20.58
N GLN A 249 15.88 -0.35 19.66
CA GLN A 249 15.59 -0.10 18.26
C GLN A 249 14.10 -0.34 17.99
N VAL A 250 13.52 0.52 17.16
CA VAL A 250 12.17 0.40 16.60
C VAL A 250 12.30 0.22 15.11
N GLU A 251 11.59 -0.74 14.57
CA GLU A 251 11.53 -0.97 13.13
C GLU A 251 10.20 -0.46 12.56
N GLN A 252 10.30 0.29 11.47
CA GLN A 252 9.16 0.85 10.74
C GLN A 252 9.25 0.35 9.31
N ARG A 253 8.14 -0.14 8.76
CA ARG A 253 8.12 -0.75 7.44
C ARG A 253 6.95 -0.27 6.60
N TRP A 254 7.21 0.07 5.34
CA TRP A 254 6.20 0.44 4.35
C TRP A 254 6.13 -0.61 3.24
N ASP A 255 5.24 -1.58 3.32
CA ASP A 255 5.07 -2.54 2.23
C ASP A 255 4.22 -1.96 1.12
N PHE A 256 4.64 -2.15 -0.14
CA PHE A 256 3.99 -1.56 -1.31
C PHE A 256 3.38 -2.65 -2.20
N THR A 257 2.21 -2.39 -2.80
CA THR A 257 1.46 -3.41 -3.54
C THR A 257 2.04 -3.73 -4.92
N SER A 258 2.82 -2.81 -5.50
CA SER A 258 3.59 -2.90 -6.76
C SER A 258 4.18 -1.51 -7.05
N SER A 259 4.91 -1.30 -8.16
CA SER A 259 5.35 0.01 -8.70
C SER A 259 6.73 0.56 -8.28
N ILE A 260 7.43 -0.03 -7.30
CA ILE A 260 8.75 0.49 -6.86
C ILE A 260 9.87 -0.30 -7.53
N ALA A 261 10.82 0.42 -8.11
CA ALA A 261 11.98 -0.19 -8.76
C ALA A 261 12.99 -0.58 -7.67
N LEU A 262 13.11 -1.88 -7.44
CA LEU A 262 14.06 -2.41 -6.47
C LEU A 262 15.48 -2.10 -6.96
N ARG A 263 16.33 -1.53 -6.09
CA ARG A 263 17.75 -1.10 -6.33
C ARG A 263 17.94 0.32 -6.88
N VAL A 264 16.88 1.10 -7.02
CA VAL A 264 16.97 2.55 -7.25
C VAL A 264 16.93 3.28 -5.92
N GLU A 265 17.71 4.36 -5.78
CA GLU A 265 17.63 5.23 -4.61
C GLU A 265 16.21 5.79 -4.47
N THR A 266 15.57 5.47 -3.34
CA THR A 266 14.17 5.83 -3.08
C THR A 266 14.07 6.55 -1.75
N SER A 267 13.43 7.71 -1.76
CA SER A 267 13.08 8.46 -0.55
C SER A 267 11.59 8.41 -0.26
N ILE A 268 11.20 8.55 1.00
CA ILE A 268 9.82 8.75 1.44
C ILE A 268 9.71 9.99 2.30
N SER A 269 8.71 10.82 2.01
CA SER A 269 8.29 11.97 2.81
C SER A 269 6.96 11.61 3.45
N ALA A 270 6.96 11.39 4.77
CA ALA A 270 5.78 10.95 5.51
C ALA A 270 5.83 11.39 6.97
N GLU A 271 4.64 11.55 7.57
CA GLU A 271 4.50 11.56 9.02
C GLU A 271 4.63 10.12 9.55
N ILE A 272 5.26 9.94 10.69
CA ILE A 272 5.40 8.64 11.33
C ILE A 272 4.20 8.43 12.27
N PRO A 273 3.42 7.34 12.11
CA PRO A 273 2.38 6.97 13.07
C PRO A 273 3.01 6.66 14.44
N LEU A 274 2.53 7.32 15.50
CA LEU A 274 2.90 7.12 16.90
C LEU A 274 1.78 6.36 17.62
N ILE A 275 2.09 5.16 18.13
CA ILE A 275 1.07 4.21 18.60
C ILE A 275 1.03 4.16 20.12
N SER A 276 -0.15 4.32 20.72
CA SER A 276 -0.36 4.24 22.17
C SER A 276 -1.68 3.53 22.53
N SER A 277 -2.00 3.38 23.81
CA SER A 277 -3.32 2.85 24.22
C SER A 277 -4.50 3.74 23.84
N VAL A 278 -4.26 5.05 23.64
CA VAL A 278 -5.30 6.04 23.33
C VAL A 278 -5.63 6.06 21.84
N GLY A 279 -4.72 5.56 21.00
CA GLY A 279 -4.87 5.52 19.56
C GLY A 279 -3.58 5.87 18.82
N ILE A 280 -3.73 6.23 17.55
CA ILE A 280 -2.65 6.60 16.64
C ILE A 280 -2.58 8.12 16.54
N GLN A 281 -1.41 8.67 16.78
CA GLN A 281 -1.06 10.07 16.50
C GLN A 281 -0.01 10.12 15.39
N PHE A 282 0.35 11.30 14.92
CA PHE A 282 1.33 11.47 13.84
C PHE A 282 2.44 12.43 14.27
N SER A 283 3.67 12.11 13.88
CA SER A 283 4.81 13.01 14.02
C SER A 283 4.72 14.18 13.05
N THR A 284 5.66 15.12 13.14
CA THR A 284 5.94 16.01 12.01
C THR A 284 6.41 15.20 10.80
N GLU A 285 6.16 15.69 9.59
CA GLU A 285 6.65 15.07 8.37
C GLU A 285 8.18 14.99 8.38
N VAL A 286 8.71 13.80 8.04
CA VAL A 286 10.14 13.54 7.91
C VAL A 286 10.45 12.92 6.56
N MET A 287 11.67 13.14 6.09
CA MET A 287 12.19 12.51 4.87
C MET A 287 13.15 11.39 5.24
N LEU A 288 12.83 10.16 4.82
CA LEU A 288 13.61 8.96 5.06
C LEU A 288 14.14 8.40 3.74
N GLN A 289 15.31 7.77 3.78
CA GLN A 289 15.96 7.18 2.61
C GLN A 289 15.95 5.65 2.71
N PHE A 290 15.56 4.97 1.63
CA PHE A 290 15.61 3.51 1.51
C PHE A 290 16.85 3.11 0.71
N THR A 291 17.72 2.32 1.32
CA THR A 291 18.89 1.74 0.64
C THR A 291 18.62 0.32 0.16
N ARG A 292 17.94 -0.50 0.98
CA ARG A 292 17.48 -1.85 0.62
C ARG A 292 16.30 -2.27 1.51
N GLY A 293 15.15 -2.50 0.91
CA GLY A 293 13.93 -2.82 1.64
C GLY A 293 13.23 -1.56 2.14
N SER A 294 11.94 -1.69 2.40
CA SER A 294 11.07 -0.59 2.79
C SER A 294 11.05 -0.35 4.30
N THR A 295 12.18 -0.61 4.94
CA THR A 295 12.31 -0.66 6.39
C THR A 295 13.28 0.42 6.86
N VAL A 296 12.90 1.11 7.93
CA VAL A 296 13.74 2.09 8.64
C VAL A 296 13.87 1.63 10.09
N GLN A 297 15.09 1.68 10.63
CA GLN A 297 15.36 1.41 12.03
C GLN A 297 15.71 2.72 12.74
N ASP A 298 14.96 3.03 13.78
CA ASP A 298 15.17 4.18 14.65
C ASP A 298 15.62 3.73 16.04
N THR A 299 16.49 4.52 16.66
CA THR A 299 16.94 4.32 18.03
C THR A 299 16.15 5.22 18.97
N VAL A 300 15.44 4.64 19.94
CA VAL A 300 14.66 5.36 20.95
C VAL A 300 15.25 5.12 22.33
N THR A 301 15.33 6.19 23.13
CA THR A 301 15.75 6.13 24.53
C THR A 301 14.64 6.65 25.42
N ASP A 302 14.11 5.76 26.27
CA ASP A 302 13.20 6.15 27.33
C ASP A 302 13.96 6.34 28.64
N SER A 303 13.51 7.31 29.43
CA SER A 303 14.04 7.58 30.77
C SER A 303 12.94 7.98 31.74
N MET A 304 13.12 7.62 33.01
CA MET A 304 12.22 7.98 34.09
C MET A 304 12.97 8.17 35.39
N SER A 305 12.48 9.10 36.21
CA SER A 305 12.97 9.33 37.57
C SER A 305 11.88 8.99 38.56
N VAL A 306 12.20 8.15 39.54
CA VAL A 306 11.29 7.79 40.63
C VAL A 306 11.97 8.05 41.96
N GLU A 307 11.23 8.65 42.88
CA GLU A 307 11.62 8.83 44.26
C GLU A 307 10.71 7.98 45.15
N PHE A 308 11.32 7.17 46.02
CA PHE A 308 10.59 6.32 46.95
C PHE A 308 11.36 6.15 48.26
N THR A 309 10.64 5.80 49.32
CA THR A 309 11.18 5.65 50.67
C THR A 309 11.21 4.18 51.07
N ALA A 310 12.40 3.62 51.28
CA ALA A 310 12.58 2.26 51.76
C ALA A 310 12.46 2.21 53.30
N PRO A 311 11.47 1.49 53.86
CA PRO A 311 11.33 1.35 55.31
C PRO A 311 12.54 0.64 55.95
N PRO A 312 12.73 0.77 57.28
CA PRO A 312 13.73 -0.02 58.01
C PRO A 312 13.58 -1.52 57.77
N ASN A 313 14.69 -2.24 57.59
CA ASN A 313 14.71 -3.69 57.40
C ASN A 313 13.86 -4.20 56.23
N HIS A 314 13.67 -3.40 55.18
CA HIS A 314 12.93 -3.77 53.99
C HIS A 314 13.79 -3.67 52.72
N SER A 315 13.49 -4.53 51.75
CA SER A 315 13.94 -4.44 50.38
C SER A 315 12.82 -3.93 49.49
N CYS A 316 13.10 -2.96 48.64
CA CYS A 316 12.15 -2.43 47.66
C CYS A 316 12.71 -2.60 46.26
N VAL A 317 11.85 -2.95 45.31
CA VAL A 317 12.20 -3.16 43.91
C VAL A 317 11.43 -2.17 43.05
N VAL A 318 12.13 -1.52 42.14
CA VAL A 318 11.56 -0.60 41.14
C VAL A 318 11.83 -1.14 39.75
N LYS A 319 10.78 -1.24 38.95
CA LYS A 319 10.81 -1.76 37.58
C LYS A 319 10.38 -0.68 36.60
N MET A 320 11.16 -0.50 35.54
CA MET A 320 10.73 0.21 34.34
C MET A 320 10.04 -0.80 33.43
N VAL A 321 8.75 -0.62 33.17
CA VAL A 321 7.91 -1.53 32.38
C VAL A 321 7.48 -0.83 31.10
N ARG A 322 7.61 -1.49 29.94
CA ARG A 322 7.12 -1.00 28.65
C ARG A 322 5.86 -1.70 28.20
N TYR A 323 5.06 -0.96 27.44
CA TYR A 323 3.88 -1.44 26.73
C TYR A 323 4.13 -1.31 25.23
N LYS A 324 4.13 -2.46 24.55
CA LYS A 324 4.33 -2.52 23.11
C LYS A 324 3.01 -2.67 22.39
N TYR A 325 2.93 -2.06 21.23
CA TYR A 325 1.77 -2.09 20.36
C TYR A 325 2.23 -2.42 18.95
N LYS A 326 1.46 -3.25 18.25
CA LYS A 326 1.62 -3.48 16.81
C LYS A 326 0.42 -2.92 16.06
N VAL A 327 0.66 -2.30 14.93
CA VAL A 327 -0.39 -1.85 14.02
C VAL A 327 0.01 -2.13 12.58
N ASN A 328 -0.98 -2.43 11.76
CA ASN A 328 -0.86 -2.49 10.32
C ASN A 328 -1.83 -1.45 9.74
N ILE A 329 -1.31 -0.40 9.11
CA ILE A 329 -2.12 0.73 8.62
C ILE A 329 -2.04 0.78 7.10
N PRO A 330 -3.14 0.49 6.38
CA PRO A 330 -3.20 0.74 4.95
C PRO A 330 -2.96 2.22 4.64
N PHE A 331 -2.23 2.52 3.57
CA PHE A 331 -2.01 3.89 3.13
C PHE A 331 -2.09 4.04 1.61
N THR A 332 -2.33 5.26 1.17
CA THR A 332 -2.13 5.69 -0.22
C THR A 332 -1.04 6.74 -0.29
N ALA A 333 -0.29 6.80 -1.38
CA ALA A 333 0.75 7.79 -1.59
C ALA A 333 0.92 8.14 -3.07
N ARG A 334 1.72 9.15 -3.36
CA ARG A 334 2.23 9.47 -4.69
C ARG A 334 3.66 8.97 -4.83
N LEU A 335 3.94 8.31 -5.94
CA LEU A 335 5.29 7.91 -6.36
C LEU A 335 5.71 8.78 -7.53
N SER A 336 6.84 9.47 -7.39
CA SER A 336 7.54 10.16 -8.47
C SER A 336 8.79 9.39 -8.84
N ARG A 337 9.06 9.32 -10.14
CA ARG A 337 10.24 8.69 -10.72
C ARG A 337 10.94 9.69 -11.64
N THR A 338 12.22 9.89 -11.42
CA THR A 338 13.08 10.73 -12.26
C THR A 338 13.94 9.81 -13.11
N TYR A 339 13.92 10.04 -14.42
CA TYR A 339 14.68 9.29 -15.41
C TYR A 339 16.02 10.00 -15.69
N ALA A 340 16.97 9.28 -16.30
CA ALA A 340 18.31 9.80 -16.57
C ALA A 340 18.32 11.04 -17.49
N ASP A 341 17.31 11.19 -18.35
CA ASP A 341 17.10 12.37 -19.19
C ASP A 341 16.51 13.58 -18.43
N GLY A 342 16.17 13.40 -17.16
CA GLY A 342 15.55 14.40 -16.29
C GLY A 342 14.03 14.44 -16.35
N GLU A 343 13.38 13.60 -17.17
CA GLU A 343 11.93 13.50 -17.19
C GLU A 343 11.41 12.96 -15.84
N VAL A 344 10.33 13.55 -15.34
CA VAL A 344 9.71 13.17 -14.07
C VAL A 344 8.29 12.71 -14.32
N ARG A 345 7.99 11.46 -13.94
CA ARG A 345 6.65 10.87 -14.03
C ARG A 345 6.12 10.53 -12.65
N SER A 346 4.80 10.55 -12.48
CA SER A 346 4.19 10.29 -11.18
C SER A 346 2.89 9.48 -11.27
N THR A 347 2.72 8.54 -10.35
CA THR A 347 1.49 7.74 -10.19
C THR A 347 1.07 7.66 -8.73
N SER A 348 -0.14 7.15 -8.49
CA SER A 348 -0.64 6.85 -7.15
C SER A 348 -0.40 5.39 -6.80
N ILE A 349 0.18 5.16 -5.64
CA ILE A 349 0.49 3.84 -5.08
C ILE A 349 -0.29 3.61 -3.79
N ALA A 350 -0.41 2.33 -3.41
CA ALA A 350 -0.98 1.91 -2.15
C ALA A 350 -0.03 0.93 -1.45
N GLY A 351 -0.21 0.80 -0.15
CA GLY A 351 0.63 -0.05 0.68
C GLY A 351 0.08 -0.25 2.08
N THR A 352 0.87 -0.92 2.90
CA THR A 352 0.60 -1.16 4.32
C THR A 352 1.82 -0.76 5.13
N TYR A 353 1.62 0.11 6.10
CA TYR A 353 2.62 0.42 7.11
C TYR A 353 2.53 -0.61 8.25
N ASP A 354 3.64 -1.26 8.60
CA ASP A 354 3.77 -2.20 9.72
C ASP A 354 4.83 -1.69 10.68
N SER A 355 4.50 -1.63 11.97
CA SER A 355 5.47 -1.32 13.01
C SER A 355 5.07 -1.91 14.36
N VAL A 356 6.09 -2.23 15.16
CA VAL A 356 5.95 -2.56 16.57
C VAL A 356 6.64 -1.46 17.38
N GLN A 357 5.86 -0.68 18.12
CA GLN A 357 6.36 0.47 18.88
C GLN A 357 6.12 0.29 20.38
N VAL A 358 6.95 0.95 21.17
CA VAL A 358 6.68 1.17 22.60
C VAL A 358 5.87 2.46 22.69
N GLY A 359 4.61 2.35 23.09
CA GLY A 359 3.74 3.52 23.20
C GLY A 359 3.81 4.17 24.58
N GLU A 360 4.11 3.38 25.60
CA GLU A 360 4.08 3.81 26.99
C GLU A 360 5.15 3.10 27.80
N VAL A 361 5.75 3.83 28.74
CA VAL A 361 6.65 3.30 29.75
C VAL A 361 6.21 3.76 31.12
N GLN A 362 6.14 2.84 32.07
CA GLN A 362 5.71 3.08 33.44
C GLN A 362 6.76 2.63 34.44
N ALA A 363 6.87 3.35 35.54
CA ALA A 363 7.65 2.93 36.68
C ALA A 363 6.74 2.21 37.67
N VAL A 364 7.09 0.99 38.04
CA VAL A 364 6.35 0.16 38.98
C VAL A 364 7.21 -0.07 40.22
N VAL A 365 6.75 0.41 41.36
CA VAL A 365 7.37 0.14 42.66
C VAL A 365 6.64 -1.03 43.30
N ASP A 366 7.30 -2.17 43.41
CA ASP A 366 6.73 -3.33 44.08
C ASP A 366 6.61 -3.04 45.58
N ARG A 367 5.64 -3.68 46.23
CA ARG A 367 5.52 -3.60 47.69
C ARG A 367 6.81 -4.12 48.33
N CYS A 368 7.45 -3.27 49.13
CA CYS A 368 8.69 -3.62 49.80
C CYS A 368 8.50 -4.85 50.70
N GLN A 369 9.47 -5.75 50.68
CA GLN A 369 9.47 -7.00 51.42
C GLN A 369 10.43 -6.91 52.59
N ALA A 370 10.08 -7.51 53.73
CA ALA A 370 10.98 -7.56 54.88
C ALA A 370 12.25 -8.35 54.52
N LEU A 371 13.41 -7.87 54.99
CA LEU A 371 14.69 -8.54 54.80
C LEU A 371 14.84 -9.69 55.81
N ASP A 372 15.12 -10.88 55.30
CA ASP A 372 15.42 -12.05 56.12
C ASP A 372 16.65 -11.79 57.01
N ASN A 373 16.59 -12.25 58.26
CA ASN A 373 17.67 -12.12 59.26
C ASN A 373 18.09 -10.67 59.59
N SER A 374 17.20 -9.69 59.40
CA SER A 374 17.46 -8.31 59.79
C SER A 374 17.49 -8.13 61.32
N LYS A 375 18.39 -7.29 61.83
CA LYS A 375 18.46 -6.98 63.26
C LYS A 375 17.23 -6.17 63.67
N ALA A 376 16.61 -6.54 64.79
CA ALA A 376 15.49 -5.78 65.33
C ALA A 376 15.91 -4.33 65.58
N CYS A 377 15.11 -3.40 65.08
CA CYS A 377 15.31 -1.99 65.36
C CYS A 377 14.82 -1.69 66.77
N THR A 378 15.71 -1.09 67.55
CA THR A 378 15.53 -0.81 68.98
C THR A 378 15.11 0.63 69.21
#